data_AF-A0A061FEK3-F1
#
_entry.id   AF-A0A061FEK3-F1
#
_cell.length_a   1.000
_cell.length_b   1.000
_cell.length_c   1.000
_cell.angle_alpha   90.00
_cell.angle_beta   90.00
_cell.angle_gamma   90.00
#
_symmetry.space_group_name_H-M   'P 1'
#
loop_
_entity.id
_entity.type
_entity.pdbx_description
1 polymer ?
#
loop_
_entity_poly.entity_id
_entity_poly.type
_entity_poly.pdbx_seq_one_letter_code
_entity_poly.pdbx_strand_id
1 'polypeptide(L)'
;MAGGDFDGDTYFVSKNPQLLDYFKVSEPWTENSSTCGVSTKGPCEFSNEELEDELFKLFLRTRFQPSLECGLDIIQVIGFGSDVKVLLAAFSNAMAIASDNCMAVMDRLLTLEDSNSPEEFLLKKNLQRLIDLYYESLDAPKTGKKIEVPRELRADAFPHYLERQKSFKSASILGKIYDFVKSYGEELPRKEVRKLPCFDVGFPQDCREKWTELYKQYREDMTQTLQTLDGKSKELRDVAANAVYNKYKQELYGGAVLEQRQRPLDQIYKEALAIYNISYDYAIRIDDVGKCGFAWKVAGSALLSLYASEQGEKTLSCAPSVLKELFR
;
A
#
# COMPACT_ATOMS: atom_id res chain seq x y z
N MET A 1 -23.00 -0.86 16.66
CA MET A 1 -21.64 -0.37 16.33
C MET A 1 -21.70 0.19 14.93
N ALA A 2 -21.60 1.51 14.73
CA ALA A 2 -21.54 2.11 13.39
C ALA A 2 -22.64 1.67 12.39
N GLY A 3 -23.84 1.30 12.87
CA GLY A 3 -24.93 0.79 12.02
C GLY A 3 -24.80 -0.67 11.54
N GLY A 4 -23.77 -1.41 11.98
CA GLY A 4 -23.52 -2.79 11.53
C GLY A 4 -24.57 -3.82 11.99
N ASP A 5 -24.68 -4.91 11.24
CA ASP A 5 -25.64 -6.00 11.43
C ASP A 5 -24.96 -7.38 11.58
N PHE A 6 -25.62 -8.48 11.19
CA PHE A 6 -25.10 -9.85 11.31
C PHE A 6 -24.97 -10.56 9.95
N ASP A 7 -24.92 -9.81 8.84
CA ASP A 7 -24.78 -10.35 7.48
C ASP A 7 -23.34 -10.71 7.08
N GLY A 8 -22.38 -10.49 7.99
CA GLY A 8 -20.95 -10.69 7.75
C GLY A 8 -20.05 -9.71 8.50
N ASP A 9 -20.64 -8.69 9.14
CA ASP A 9 -19.91 -7.72 9.95
C ASP A 9 -19.06 -8.37 11.04
N THR A 10 -17.83 -7.86 11.16
CA THR A 10 -16.88 -8.27 12.20
C THR A 10 -16.76 -7.18 13.25
N TYR A 11 -16.69 -7.61 14.50
CA TYR A 11 -16.62 -6.71 15.65
C TYR A 11 -15.26 -6.80 16.31
N PHE A 12 -14.68 -5.63 16.62
CA PHE A 12 -13.47 -5.58 17.43
C PHE A 12 -13.82 -5.86 18.89
N VAL A 13 -13.29 -6.96 19.44
CA VAL A 13 -13.47 -7.34 20.85
C VAL A 13 -12.14 -7.25 21.57
N SER A 14 -11.99 -6.29 22.47
CA SER A 14 -10.83 -6.17 23.35
C SER A 14 -11.10 -6.81 24.69
N LYS A 15 -10.17 -7.67 25.15
CA LYS A 15 -10.13 -8.22 26.52
C LYS A 15 -9.01 -7.62 27.36
N ASN A 16 -8.34 -6.57 26.87
CA ASN A 16 -7.23 -5.96 27.59
C ASN A 16 -7.75 -5.14 28.78
N PRO A 17 -7.45 -5.52 30.04
CA PRO A 17 -7.97 -4.81 31.21
C PRO A 17 -7.57 -3.33 31.22
N GLN A 18 -6.36 -2.99 30.77
CA GLN A 18 -5.90 -1.60 30.72
C GLN A 18 -6.71 -0.74 29.75
N LEU A 19 -7.32 -1.30 28.71
CA LEU A 19 -8.21 -0.54 27.83
C LEU A 19 -9.62 -0.44 28.41
N LEU A 20 -10.07 -1.50 29.09
CA LEU A 20 -11.42 -1.59 29.64
C LEU A 20 -11.61 -0.71 30.88
N ASP A 21 -10.59 -0.60 31.73
CA ASP A 21 -10.65 0.15 32.99
C ASP A 21 -10.86 1.67 32.78
N TYR A 22 -10.38 2.21 31.65
CA TYR A 22 -10.50 3.64 31.33
C TYR A 22 -11.60 3.95 30.32
N PHE A 23 -12.19 2.94 29.68
CA PHE A 23 -13.23 3.16 28.69
C PHE A 23 -14.55 3.59 29.35
N LYS A 24 -15.11 4.70 28.89
CA LYS A 24 -16.45 5.17 29.29
C LYS A 24 -17.35 5.18 28.07
N VAL A 25 -18.47 4.47 28.15
CA VAL A 25 -19.47 4.44 27.08
C VAL A 25 -20.03 5.85 26.90
N SER A 26 -19.99 6.36 25.67
CA SER A 26 -20.63 7.63 25.29
C SER A 26 -22.06 7.40 24.79
N GLU A 27 -22.82 8.49 24.69
CA GLU A 27 -24.10 8.46 23.98
C GLU A 27 -23.92 8.00 22.53
N PRO A 28 -24.85 7.19 21.99
CA PRO A 28 -24.82 6.80 20.59
C PRO A 28 -24.93 8.02 19.68
N TRP A 29 -24.20 7.99 18.57
CA TRP A 29 -24.40 8.97 17.50
C TRP A 29 -25.79 8.77 16.88
N THR A 30 -26.53 9.87 16.75
CA THR A 30 -27.81 9.93 16.06
C THR A 30 -27.65 10.71 14.76
N GLU A 31 -28.05 10.10 13.65
CA GLU A 31 -28.01 10.74 12.35
C GLU A 31 -28.93 11.97 12.33
N ASN A 32 -28.37 13.13 12.02
CA ASN A 32 -29.16 14.34 11.79
C ASN A 32 -29.53 14.36 10.31
N SER A 33 -30.63 13.70 9.95
CA SER A 33 -31.17 13.67 8.58
C SER A 33 -31.68 15.06 8.18
N SER A 34 -30.78 15.99 7.88
CA SER A 34 -31.14 17.34 7.43
C SER A 34 -30.14 17.96 6.47
N THR A 35 -29.49 17.15 5.62
CA THR A 35 -29.14 17.71 4.32
C THR A 35 -30.26 17.50 3.33
N CYS A 36 -30.82 18.64 2.92
CA CYS A 36 -31.48 18.81 1.65
C CYS A 36 -30.54 18.28 0.57
N GLY A 37 -30.66 16.98 0.26
CA GLY A 37 -30.15 16.47 -0.98
C GLY A 37 -30.82 17.28 -2.06
N VAL A 38 -30.04 17.89 -2.94
CA VAL A 38 -30.55 18.26 -4.27
C VAL A 38 -31.32 17.02 -4.73
N SER A 39 -32.60 17.20 -5.10
CA SER A 39 -33.43 16.12 -5.61
C SER A 39 -32.76 15.59 -6.88
N THR A 40 -31.87 14.62 -6.69
CA THR A 40 -31.27 13.85 -7.76
C THR A 40 -32.15 12.64 -7.90
N LYS A 41 -32.70 12.48 -9.10
CA LYS A 41 -33.50 11.32 -9.48
C LYS A 41 -32.81 10.04 -9.01
N GLY A 42 -33.53 9.13 -8.37
CA GLY A 42 -33.01 7.80 -8.06
C GLY A 42 -32.69 7.02 -9.35
N PRO A 43 -31.86 5.96 -9.32
CA PRO A 43 -31.56 5.16 -10.52
C PRO A 43 -32.81 4.65 -11.24
N CYS A 44 -33.89 4.37 -10.50
CA CYS A 44 -35.17 3.91 -11.02
C CYS A 44 -36.05 5.03 -11.62
N GLU A 45 -35.64 6.29 -11.51
CA GLU A 45 -36.38 7.46 -12.00
C GLU A 45 -35.80 7.99 -13.33
N PHE A 46 -34.71 7.39 -13.81
CA PHE A 46 -34.14 7.66 -15.14
C PHE A 46 -34.73 6.71 -16.19
N SER A 47 -34.89 7.19 -17.44
CA SER A 47 -34.97 6.27 -18.57
C SER A 47 -33.61 5.59 -18.78
N ASN A 48 -33.58 4.47 -19.49
CA ASN A 48 -32.31 3.76 -19.75
C ASN A 48 -31.29 4.66 -20.44
N GLU A 49 -31.75 5.49 -21.38
CA GLU A 49 -30.93 6.41 -22.16
C GLU A 49 -30.42 7.58 -21.29
N GLU A 50 -31.26 8.14 -20.41
CA GLU A 50 -30.85 9.21 -19.49
C GLU A 50 -29.84 8.71 -18.45
N LEU A 51 -30.01 7.46 -17.97
CA LEU A 51 -29.11 6.83 -17.01
C LEU A 51 -27.74 6.58 -17.66
N GLU A 52 -27.71 6.07 -18.89
CA GLU A 52 -26.48 5.84 -19.65
C GLU A 52 -25.72 7.15 -19.89
N ASP A 53 -26.42 8.23 -20.29
CA ASP A 53 -25.83 9.55 -20.50
C ASP A 53 -25.23 10.13 -19.20
N GLU A 54 -25.93 10.01 -18.07
CA GLU A 54 -25.42 10.50 -16.78
C GLU A 54 -24.25 9.66 -16.27
N LEU A 55 -24.29 8.33 -16.43
CA LEU A 55 -23.17 7.45 -16.12
C LEU A 55 -21.96 7.77 -17.02
N PHE A 56 -22.19 8.08 -18.29
CA PHE A 56 -21.13 8.47 -19.22
C PHE A 56 -20.51 9.82 -18.85
N LYS A 57 -21.31 10.83 -18.48
CA LYS A 57 -20.79 12.10 -17.95
C LYS A 57 -20.03 11.91 -16.64
N LEU A 58 -20.51 11.05 -15.75
CA LEU A 58 -19.83 10.73 -14.49
C LEU A 58 -18.50 10.00 -14.72
N PHE A 59 -18.48 9.08 -15.69
CA PHE A 59 -17.27 8.41 -16.19
C PHE A 59 -16.28 9.44 -16.71
N LEU A 60 -16.73 10.35 -17.58
CA LEU A 60 -15.85 11.38 -18.13
C LEU A 60 -15.31 12.30 -17.04
N ARG A 61 -16.16 12.72 -16.10
CA ARG A 61 -15.75 13.61 -15.00
C ARG A 61 -14.77 12.92 -14.05
N THR A 62 -15.02 11.66 -13.68
CA THR A 62 -14.16 10.91 -12.75
C THR A 62 -12.83 10.51 -13.39
N ARG A 63 -12.84 10.21 -14.69
CA ARG A 63 -11.66 9.76 -15.44
C ARG A 63 -10.83 10.92 -16.00
N PHE A 64 -11.44 12.07 -16.30
CA PHE A 64 -10.78 13.19 -16.97
C PHE A 64 -10.80 14.53 -16.20
N GLN A 65 -11.42 14.65 -15.01
CA GLN A 65 -11.07 15.77 -14.13
C GLN A 65 -9.65 15.57 -13.60
N PRO A 66 -8.76 16.58 -13.73
CA PRO A 66 -7.44 16.52 -13.14
C PRO A 66 -7.58 16.74 -11.63
N SER A 67 -7.86 15.69 -10.87
CA SER A 67 -7.11 15.53 -9.62
C SER A 67 -5.70 15.14 -10.07
N LEU A 68 -4.71 15.96 -9.73
CA LEU A 68 -3.32 15.75 -10.10
C LEU A 68 -2.92 14.27 -9.98
N GLU A 69 -2.21 13.81 -11.02
CA GLU A 69 -1.45 12.55 -11.08
C GLU A 69 -2.26 11.26 -11.26
N CYS A 70 -2.55 10.89 -12.52
CA CYS A 70 -2.31 9.53 -13.01
C CYS A 70 -2.44 9.48 -14.53
N GLY A 71 -1.31 9.56 -15.22
CA GLY A 71 -1.22 9.35 -16.67
C GLY A 71 -1.31 7.87 -17.01
N LEU A 72 -2.42 7.46 -17.61
CA LEU A 72 -2.59 6.16 -18.26
C LEU A 72 -3.18 6.34 -19.66
N ASP A 73 -2.54 5.61 -20.59
CA ASP A 73 -2.71 5.68 -22.03
C ASP A 73 -4.14 5.33 -22.48
N ILE A 74 -4.67 6.10 -23.42
CA ILE A 74 -6.10 6.17 -23.77
C ILE A 74 -6.55 4.96 -24.63
N ILE A 75 -5.62 4.13 -25.13
CA ILE A 75 -5.91 3.23 -26.27
C ILE A 75 -6.14 1.75 -25.91
N GLN A 76 -5.95 1.30 -24.67
CA GLN A 76 -6.10 -0.14 -24.33
C GLN A 76 -7.38 -0.57 -23.59
N VAL A 77 -8.32 0.33 -23.29
CA VAL A 77 -9.48 0.01 -22.40
C VAL A 77 -10.84 0.13 -23.11
N ILE A 78 -10.92 -0.21 -24.40
CA ILE A 78 -12.20 -0.30 -25.13
C ILE A 78 -12.84 -1.70 -24.99
N GLY A 79 -12.16 -2.65 -24.34
CA GLY A 79 -12.71 -3.97 -24.05
C GLY A 79 -12.98 -4.17 -22.57
N PHE A 80 -14.21 -4.59 -22.25
CA PHE A 80 -14.69 -5.17 -20.97
C PHE A 80 -15.47 -4.22 -20.01
N GLY A 81 -16.69 -4.66 -19.70
CA GLY A 81 -17.75 -4.01 -18.91
C GLY A 81 -17.28 -3.13 -17.75
N SER A 82 -17.68 -1.86 -17.80
CA SER A 82 -17.11 -0.80 -16.96
C SER A 82 -18.16 0.13 -16.34
N ASP A 83 -19.32 -0.38 -15.91
CA ASP A 83 -20.32 0.48 -15.23
C ASP A 83 -20.18 0.41 -13.69
N VAL A 84 -20.06 -0.79 -13.12
CA VAL A 84 -20.04 -0.96 -11.66
C VAL A 84 -18.74 -0.43 -11.04
N LYS A 85 -17.58 -0.66 -11.67
CA LYS A 85 -16.28 -0.22 -11.12
C LYS A 85 -16.12 1.30 -11.10
N VAL A 86 -16.73 1.99 -12.06
CA VAL A 86 -16.67 3.45 -12.19
C VAL A 86 -17.56 4.12 -11.15
N LEU A 87 -18.78 3.61 -10.96
CA LEU A 87 -19.65 4.00 -9.85
C LEU A 87 -18.96 3.75 -8.51
N LEU A 88 -18.39 2.56 -8.30
CA LEU A 88 -17.65 2.22 -7.09
C LEU A 88 -16.51 3.21 -6.82
N ALA A 89 -15.76 3.60 -7.86
CA ALA A 89 -14.66 4.56 -7.75
C ALA A 89 -15.15 5.98 -7.38
N ALA A 90 -16.26 6.44 -7.96
CA ALA A 90 -16.82 7.75 -7.65
C ALA A 90 -17.37 7.82 -6.21
N PHE A 91 -18.06 6.77 -5.75
CA PHE A 91 -18.54 6.67 -4.36
C PHE A 91 -17.39 6.54 -3.36
N SER A 92 -16.37 5.74 -3.70
CA SER A 92 -15.15 5.61 -2.90
C SER A 92 -14.42 6.93 -2.74
N ASN A 93 -14.50 7.85 -3.71
CA ASN A 93 -13.84 9.15 -3.63
C ASN A 93 -14.48 10.06 -2.57
N ALA A 94 -15.81 10.16 -2.55
CA ALA A 94 -16.52 10.96 -1.54
C ALA A 94 -16.29 10.43 -0.12
N MET A 95 -16.31 9.10 0.04
CA MET A 95 -16.00 8.42 1.30
C MET A 95 -14.57 8.72 1.77
N ALA A 96 -13.58 8.59 0.89
CA ALA A 96 -12.18 8.87 1.21
C ALA A 96 -11.98 10.33 1.62
N ILE A 97 -12.56 11.27 0.86
CA ILE A 97 -12.51 12.71 1.17
C ILE A 97 -13.17 12.98 2.52
N ALA A 98 -14.35 12.43 2.80
CA ALA A 98 -15.03 12.64 4.08
C ALA A 98 -14.18 12.11 5.26
N SER A 99 -13.62 10.91 5.12
CA SER A 99 -12.73 10.29 6.11
C SER A 99 -11.47 11.10 6.39
N ASP A 100 -10.75 11.51 5.35
CA ASP A 100 -9.51 12.29 5.48
C ASP A 100 -9.75 13.63 6.19
N ASN A 101 -10.83 14.32 5.82
CA ASN A 101 -11.18 15.60 6.43
C ASN A 101 -11.71 15.43 7.85
N CYS A 102 -12.43 14.33 8.13
CA CYS A 102 -12.84 13.96 9.49
C CYS A 102 -11.62 13.82 10.41
N MET A 103 -10.57 13.16 9.94
CA MET A 103 -9.31 13.03 10.69
C MET A 103 -8.65 14.39 10.97
N ALA A 104 -8.61 15.30 9.99
CA ALA A 104 -8.03 16.62 10.17
C ALA A 104 -8.83 17.50 11.15
N VAL A 105 -10.17 17.49 11.05
CA VAL A 105 -11.07 18.22 11.96
C VAL A 105 -10.98 17.67 13.38
N MET A 106 -10.98 16.34 13.54
CA MET A 106 -10.84 15.68 14.84
C MET A 106 -9.51 16.02 15.51
N ASP A 107 -8.41 15.99 14.76
CA ASP A 107 -7.08 16.35 15.28
C ASP A 107 -7.05 17.78 15.83
N ARG A 108 -7.63 18.72 15.09
CA ARG A 108 -7.75 20.11 15.52
C ARG A 108 -8.65 20.26 16.74
N LEU A 109 -9.77 19.52 16.79
CA LEU A 109 -10.67 19.51 17.95
C LEU A 109 -9.95 18.99 19.21
N LEU A 110 -9.11 17.96 19.09
CA LEU A 110 -8.35 17.39 20.20
C LEU A 110 -7.18 18.26 20.67
N THR A 111 -6.78 19.25 19.88
CA THR A 111 -5.63 20.12 20.16
C THR A 111 -6.04 21.56 20.49
N LEU A 112 -7.34 21.85 20.54
CA LEU A 112 -7.87 23.12 21.01
C LEU A 112 -7.60 23.30 22.51
N GLU A 113 -6.99 24.45 22.86
CA GLU A 113 -6.68 24.80 24.25
C GLU A 113 -7.92 25.32 25.00
N ASP A 114 -8.81 26.04 24.30
CA ASP A 114 -10.00 26.69 24.89
C ASP A 114 -11.29 25.87 24.69
N SER A 115 -11.71 25.21 25.77
CA SER A 115 -13.02 24.56 25.84
C SER A 115 -14.17 25.58 25.86
N ASN A 116 -15.19 25.34 25.05
CA ASN A 116 -16.39 26.16 24.80
C ASN A 116 -16.19 27.39 23.89
N SER A 117 -15.18 27.36 23.03
CA SER A 117 -15.01 28.40 22.01
C SER A 117 -16.01 28.25 20.84
N PRO A 118 -16.34 29.33 20.11
CA PRO A 118 -17.10 29.24 18.86
C PRO A 118 -16.41 28.32 17.82
N GLU A 119 -15.08 28.23 17.85
CA GLU A 119 -14.30 27.31 17.02
C GLU A 119 -14.61 25.85 17.38
N GLU A 120 -14.62 25.50 18.66
CA GLU A 120 -14.96 24.13 19.10
C GLU A 120 -16.35 23.69 18.61
N PHE A 121 -17.34 24.57 18.74
CA PHE A 121 -18.70 24.29 18.27
C PHE A 121 -18.73 24.07 16.75
N LEU A 122 -18.02 24.90 15.99
CA LEU A 122 -17.90 24.76 14.54
C LEU A 122 -17.19 23.46 14.15
N LEU A 123 -16.10 23.09 14.82
CA LEU A 123 -15.39 21.84 14.55
C LEU A 123 -16.25 20.62 14.86
N LYS A 124 -16.98 20.61 15.98
CA LYS A 124 -17.94 19.54 16.31
C LYS A 124 -19.04 19.40 15.26
N LYS A 125 -19.59 20.52 14.80
CA LYS A 125 -20.60 20.53 13.73
C LYS A 125 -20.04 20.00 12.41
N ASN A 126 -18.84 20.44 12.02
CA ASN A 126 -18.18 19.98 10.80
C ASN A 126 -17.84 18.49 10.87
N LEU A 127 -17.37 18.02 12.03
CA LEU A 127 -17.08 16.62 12.29
C LEU A 127 -18.34 15.76 12.12
N GLN A 128 -19.45 16.15 12.75
CA GLN A 128 -20.72 15.44 12.60
C GLN A 128 -21.15 15.38 11.13
N ARG A 129 -21.06 16.51 10.42
CA ARG A 129 -21.42 16.59 9.01
C ARG A 129 -20.55 15.70 8.11
N LEU A 130 -19.26 15.59 8.40
CA LEU A 130 -18.34 14.71 7.69
C LEU A 130 -18.63 13.23 7.97
N ILE A 131 -19.04 12.88 9.19
CA ILE A 131 -19.48 11.53 9.55
C ILE A 131 -20.76 11.17 8.79
N ASP A 132 -21.76 12.06 8.75
CA ASP A 132 -22.98 11.85 7.95
C ASP A 132 -22.61 11.56 6.48
N LEU A 133 -21.78 12.42 5.88
CA LEU A 133 -21.34 12.28 4.49
C LEU A 133 -20.57 10.99 4.23
N TYR A 134 -19.79 10.51 5.20
CA TYR A 134 -19.07 9.25 5.10
C TYR A 134 -20.04 8.07 5.00
N TYR A 135 -21.01 7.97 5.91
CA TYR A 135 -22.02 6.91 5.88
C TYR A 135 -22.94 7.02 4.66
N GLU A 136 -23.38 8.22 4.30
CA GLU A 136 -24.11 8.44 3.05
C GLU A 136 -23.31 7.96 1.83
N SER A 137 -22.00 8.19 1.80
CA SER A 137 -21.12 7.71 0.71
C SER A 137 -20.91 6.20 0.72
N LEU A 138 -20.96 5.56 1.90
CA LEU A 138 -20.86 4.12 2.08
C LEU A 138 -22.09 3.39 1.52
N ASP A 139 -23.28 3.96 1.72
CA ASP A 139 -24.55 3.41 1.20
C ASP A 139 -24.95 3.95 -0.17
N ALA A 140 -24.22 4.95 -0.69
CA ALA A 140 -24.45 5.51 -2.02
C ALA A 140 -24.49 4.47 -3.16
N PRO A 141 -23.67 3.40 -3.18
CA PRO A 141 -23.79 2.34 -4.20
C PRO A 141 -25.13 1.59 -4.14
N LYS A 142 -25.76 1.48 -2.97
CA LYS A 142 -27.05 0.81 -2.77
C LYS A 142 -28.23 1.69 -3.19
N THR A 143 -28.08 3.01 -3.00
CA THR A 143 -29.15 4.00 -3.20
C THR A 143 -29.04 4.74 -4.54
N GLY A 144 -27.87 4.69 -5.19
CA GLY A 144 -27.52 5.46 -6.38
C GLY A 144 -27.36 6.96 -6.12
N LYS A 145 -27.38 7.40 -4.85
CA LYS A 145 -27.29 8.82 -4.49
C LYS A 145 -25.89 9.33 -4.73
N LYS A 146 -25.74 10.37 -5.56
CA LYS A 146 -24.44 11.02 -5.76
C LYS A 146 -24.09 11.88 -4.54
N ILE A 147 -22.98 11.57 -3.89
CA ILE A 147 -22.46 12.34 -2.75
C ILE A 147 -21.25 13.16 -3.18
N GLU A 148 -21.25 14.45 -2.87
CA GLU A 148 -20.08 15.32 -3.02
C GLU A 148 -19.80 15.99 -1.66
N VAL A 149 -18.54 15.96 -1.21
CA VAL A 149 -18.14 16.64 0.03
C VAL A 149 -17.95 18.14 -0.24
N PRO A 150 -18.72 19.03 0.44
CA PRO A 150 -18.62 20.48 0.30
C PRO A 150 -17.20 21.00 0.55
N ARG A 151 -16.81 22.09 -0.13
CA ARG A 151 -15.44 22.63 -0.06
C ARG A 151 -15.11 23.21 1.31
N GLU A 152 -16.11 23.80 1.96
CA GLU A 152 -16.02 24.37 3.31
C GLU A 152 -15.72 23.34 4.40
N LEU A 153 -15.96 22.05 4.14
CA LEU A 153 -15.61 20.96 5.03
C LEU A 153 -14.22 20.36 4.74
N ARG A 154 -13.52 20.85 3.71
CA ARG A 154 -12.21 20.36 3.33
C ARG A 154 -11.11 21.13 4.05
N ALA A 155 -10.20 20.41 4.69
CA ALA A 155 -9.03 20.96 5.34
C ALA A 155 -7.97 21.39 4.33
N ASP A 156 -7.32 22.52 4.58
CA ASP A 156 -6.23 23.05 3.75
C ASP A 156 -4.90 22.29 3.95
N ALA A 157 -4.72 21.69 5.13
CA ALA A 157 -3.56 20.90 5.52
C ALA A 157 -3.98 19.76 6.45
N PHE A 158 -3.19 18.69 6.45
CA PHE A 158 -3.47 17.48 7.22
C PHE A 158 -2.44 17.25 8.33
N PRO A 159 -2.80 16.54 9.43
CA PRO A 159 -1.82 16.13 10.43
C PRO A 159 -0.66 15.35 9.81
N HIS A 160 0.57 15.64 10.22
CA HIS A 160 1.79 15.00 9.69
C HIS A 160 1.79 13.46 9.74
N TYR A 161 1.11 12.84 10.70
CA TYR A 161 1.01 11.38 10.80
C TYR A 161 0.17 10.73 9.67
N LEU A 162 -0.54 11.53 8.86
CA LEU A 162 -1.21 11.08 7.63
C LEU A 162 -0.30 11.15 6.39
N GLU A 163 0.94 11.65 6.53
CA GLU A 163 1.97 11.66 5.48
C GLU A 163 1.52 12.31 4.15
N ARG A 164 0.70 13.37 4.24
CA ARG A 164 0.25 14.15 3.09
C ARG A 164 1.26 15.25 2.73
N GLN A 165 1.29 15.66 1.45
CA GLN A 165 2.19 16.72 0.96
C GLN A 165 2.03 18.04 1.74
N LYS A 166 0.79 18.52 1.92
CA LYS A 166 0.47 19.69 2.76
C LYS A 166 0.12 19.21 4.16
N SER A 167 1.07 19.34 5.09
CA SER A 167 0.89 18.86 6.45
C SER A 167 1.34 19.85 7.53
N PHE A 168 0.79 19.66 8.74
CA PHE A 168 1.16 20.41 9.94
C PHE A 168 1.56 19.46 11.07
N LYS A 169 2.37 19.97 12.01
CA LYS A 169 2.76 19.21 13.20
C LYS A 169 1.59 19.15 14.18
N SER A 170 1.11 17.94 14.46
CA SER A 170 -0.01 17.70 15.36
C SER A 170 0.50 17.43 16.77
N ALA A 171 -0.17 18.01 17.76
CA ALA A 171 0.05 17.75 19.18
C ALA A 171 -0.95 16.74 19.78
N SER A 172 -1.83 16.16 18.95
CA SER A 172 -2.80 15.15 19.39
C SER A 172 -2.10 13.86 19.83
N ILE A 173 -2.85 12.96 20.48
CA ILE A 173 -2.31 11.66 20.89
C ILE A 173 -1.79 10.84 19.69
N LEU A 174 -2.45 10.92 18.54
CA LEU A 174 -1.99 10.22 17.33
C LEU A 174 -0.68 10.81 16.80
N GLY A 175 -0.54 12.14 16.81
CA GLY A 175 0.72 12.80 16.47
C GLY A 175 1.86 12.40 17.39
N LYS A 176 1.62 12.38 18.71
CA LYS A 176 2.61 11.96 19.71
C LYS A 176 3.03 10.50 19.56
N ILE A 177 2.08 9.59 19.34
CA ILE A 177 2.38 8.17 19.11
C ILE A 177 3.21 8.01 17.83
N TYR A 178 2.81 8.66 16.74
CA TYR A 178 3.54 8.60 15.48
C TYR A 178 5.00 9.07 15.65
N ASP A 179 5.21 10.20 16.32
CA ASP A 179 6.55 10.74 16.57
C ASP A 179 7.41 9.82 17.42
N PHE A 180 6.84 9.28 18.49
CA PHE A 180 7.52 8.33 19.35
C PHE A 180 7.94 7.09 18.55
N VAL A 181 7.03 6.48 17.79
CA VAL A 181 7.38 5.31 16.96
C VAL A 181 8.45 5.66 15.92
N LYS A 182 8.35 6.84 15.31
CA LYS A 182 9.32 7.31 14.31
C LYS A 182 10.71 7.51 14.92
N SER A 183 10.81 8.08 16.11
CA SER A 183 12.12 8.24 16.79
C SER A 183 12.76 6.89 17.13
N TYR A 184 11.99 5.88 17.51
CA TYR A 184 12.51 4.52 17.71
C TYR A 184 13.05 3.88 16.42
N GLY A 185 12.45 4.18 15.27
CA GLY A 185 12.94 3.72 13.97
C GLY A 185 14.30 4.31 13.60
N GLU A 186 14.61 5.51 14.08
CA GLU A 186 15.90 6.20 13.89
C GLU A 186 16.95 5.77 14.93
N GLU A 187 16.53 5.31 16.12
CA GLU A 187 17.39 4.86 17.22
C GLU A 187 17.81 3.39 17.15
N LEU A 188 17.14 2.55 16.36
CA LEU A 188 17.63 1.19 16.12
C LEU A 188 19.01 1.28 15.46
N PRO A 189 20.04 0.57 15.99
CA PRO A 189 21.34 0.52 15.32
C PRO A 189 21.09 0.09 13.87
N ARG A 190 21.55 0.91 12.92
CA ARG A 190 21.48 0.61 11.49
C ARG A 190 21.79 -0.86 11.33
N LYS A 191 20.85 -1.63 10.77
CA LYS A 191 21.03 -3.07 10.58
C LYS A 191 22.28 -3.26 9.74
N GLU A 192 23.39 -3.57 10.42
CA GLU A 192 24.67 -3.77 9.77
C GLU A 192 24.48 -4.91 8.77
N VAL A 193 24.75 -4.62 7.50
CA VAL A 193 24.65 -5.64 6.46
C VAL A 193 25.74 -6.68 6.74
N ARG A 194 25.34 -7.88 7.15
CA ARG A 194 26.26 -8.98 7.43
C ARG A 194 25.94 -10.18 6.53
N LYS A 195 26.99 -10.82 6.03
CA LYS A 195 26.85 -12.08 5.30
C LYS A 195 26.51 -13.21 6.25
N LEU A 196 25.83 -14.23 5.73
CA LEU A 196 25.62 -15.48 6.41
C LEU A 196 26.95 -16.27 6.43
N PRO A 197 27.41 -16.76 7.59
CA PRO A 197 28.70 -17.47 7.68
C PRO A 197 28.83 -18.66 6.71
N CYS A 198 27.73 -19.38 6.43
CA CYS A 198 27.72 -20.50 5.48
C CYS A 198 27.96 -20.07 4.02
N PHE A 199 27.69 -18.81 3.67
CA PHE A 199 27.86 -18.30 2.32
C PHE A 199 29.06 -17.36 2.19
N ASP A 200 29.70 -16.97 3.30
CA ASP A 200 30.97 -16.21 3.30
C ASP A 200 32.17 -17.16 3.14
N VAL A 201 32.03 -18.09 2.20
CA VAL A 201 33.09 -18.99 1.75
C VAL A 201 33.48 -18.55 0.35
N GLY A 202 34.80 -18.47 0.08
CA GLY A 202 35.30 -18.01 -1.20
C GLY A 202 34.71 -18.80 -2.38
N PHE A 203 34.60 -18.17 -3.55
CA PHE A 203 34.01 -18.75 -4.75
C PHE A 203 34.95 -18.65 -5.96
N PRO A 204 34.78 -19.48 -7.00
CA PRO A 204 35.69 -19.53 -8.15
C PRO A 204 35.86 -18.19 -8.87
N GLN A 205 37.07 -17.89 -9.34
CA GLN A 205 37.41 -16.64 -10.00
C GLN A 205 36.60 -16.41 -11.29
N ASP A 206 36.38 -17.45 -12.08
CA ASP A 206 35.59 -17.36 -13.32
C ASP A 206 34.15 -16.89 -13.04
N CYS A 207 33.56 -17.33 -11.92
CA CYS A 207 32.24 -16.88 -11.48
C CYS A 207 32.26 -15.41 -11.03
N ARG A 208 33.37 -14.97 -10.43
CA ARG A 208 33.56 -13.59 -9.98
C ARG A 208 33.50 -12.60 -11.13
N GLU A 209 34.29 -12.83 -12.17
CA GLU A 209 34.37 -11.90 -13.29
C GLU A 209 33.03 -11.79 -14.01
N LYS A 210 32.42 -12.95 -14.33
CA LYS A 210 31.10 -13.03 -14.96
C LYS A 210 30.03 -12.28 -14.16
N TRP A 211 29.87 -12.59 -12.87
CA TRP A 211 28.77 -12.04 -12.09
C TRP A 211 29.02 -10.62 -11.58
N THR A 212 30.28 -10.17 -11.52
CA THR A 212 30.57 -8.76 -11.23
C THR A 212 30.06 -7.87 -12.36
N GLU A 213 30.30 -8.27 -13.61
CA GLU A 213 29.82 -7.54 -14.77
C GLU A 213 28.30 -7.62 -14.91
N LEU A 214 27.71 -8.82 -14.78
CA LEU A 214 26.24 -8.98 -14.81
C LEU A 214 25.55 -8.20 -13.69
N TYR A 215 26.13 -8.13 -12.49
CA TYR A 215 25.56 -7.35 -11.38
C TYR A 215 25.65 -5.84 -11.63
N LYS A 216 26.71 -5.37 -12.30
CA LYS A 216 26.79 -3.98 -12.74
C LYS A 216 25.70 -3.66 -13.75
N GLN A 217 25.55 -4.50 -14.77
CA GLN A 217 24.47 -4.38 -15.76
C GLN A 217 23.08 -4.41 -15.10
N TYR A 218 22.86 -5.30 -14.13
CA TYR A 218 21.60 -5.36 -13.38
C TYR A 218 21.27 -4.03 -12.72
N ARG A 219 22.25 -3.38 -12.09
CA ARG A 219 22.04 -2.10 -11.43
C ARG A 219 21.68 -1.00 -12.44
N GLU A 220 22.28 -1.01 -13.62
CA GLU A 220 21.96 -0.10 -14.71
C GLU A 220 20.55 -0.36 -15.26
N ASP A 221 20.24 -1.61 -15.63
CA ASP A 221 18.94 -2.05 -16.14
C ASP A 221 17.80 -1.72 -15.16
N MET A 222 17.99 -2.02 -13.88
CA MET A 222 17.00 -1.74 -12.84
C MET A 222 16.81 -0.23 -12.64
N THR A 223 17.89 0.55 -12.68
CA THR A 223 17.81 2.01 -12.53
C THR A 223 17.07 2.64 -13.71
N GLN A 224 17.39 2.24 -14.94
CA GLN A 224 16.72 2.74 -16.15
C GLN A 224 15.24 2.36 -16.15
N THR A 225 14.91 1.13 -15.74
CA THR A 225 13.53 0.64 -15.65
C THR A 225 12.72 1.46 -14.65
N LEU A 226 13.27 1.73 -13.47
CA LEU A 226 12.58 2.53 -12.44
C LEU A 226 12.44 4.00 -12.84
N GLN A 227 13.44 4.59 -13.50
CA GLN A 227 13.37 5.96 -14.02
C GLN A 227 12.30 6.13 -15.09
N THR A 228 12.16 5.14 -15.99
CA THR A 228 11.14 5.17 -17.06
C THR A 228 9.71 5.07 -16.50
N LEU A 229 9.57 4.53 -15.29
CA LEU A 229 8.30 4.29 -14.61
C LEU A 229 8.04 5.27 -13.47
N ASP A 230 8.74 6.40 -13.45
CA ASP A 230 8.51 7.44 -12.47
C ASP A 230 7.07 7.98 -12.56
N GLY A 231 6.42 8.14 -11.40
CA GLY A 231 5.00 8.51 -11.32
C GLY A 231 3.98 7.43 -11.77
N LYS A 232 4.41 6.19 -12.09
CA LYS A 232 3.49 5.07 -12.42
C LYS A 232 3.06 4.27 -11.20
N SER A 233 1.98 3.49 -11.35
CA SER A 233 1.43 2.66 -10.27
C SER A 233 2.46 1.66 -9.73
N LYS A 234 2.29 1.26 -8.46
CA LYS A 234 3.17 0.27 -7.81
C LYS A 234 3.16 -1.07 -8.55
N GLU A 235 1.99 -1.52 -9.00
CA GLU A 235 1.83 -2.79 -9.72
C GLU A 235 2.65 -2.84 -11.01
N LEU A 236 2.63 -1.76 -11.81
CA LEU A 236 3.42 -1.69 -13.04
C LEU A 236 4.93 -1.72 -12.75
N ARG A 237 5.36 -1.03 -11.70
CA ARG A 237 6.76 -1.05 -11.26
C ARG A 237 7.19 -2.44 -10.80
N ASP A 238 6.35 -3.15 -10.06
CA ASP A 238 6.64 -4.51 -9.61
C ASP A 238 6.72 -5.50 -10.78
N VAL A 239 5.82 -5.39 -11.77
CA VAL A 239 5.86 -6.21 -12.99
C VAL A 239 7.15 -5.97 -13.77
N ALA A 240 7.54 -4.71 -13.97
CA ALA A 240 8.76 -4.37 -14.69
C ALA A 240 10.03 -4.81 -13.93
N ALA A 241 10.09 -4.60 -12.62
CA ALA A 241 11.20 -5.08 -11.80
C ALA A 241 11.32 -6.61 -11.85
N ASN A 242 10.20 -7.33 -11.84
CA ASN A 242 10.18 -8.78 -12.01
C ASN A 242 10.69 -9.23 -13.38
N ALA A 243 10.39 -8.49 -14.45
CA ALA A 243 10.94 -8.77 -15.77
C ALA A 243 12.48 -8.64 -15.79
N VAL A 244 13.03 -7.62 -15.12
CA VAL A 244 14.48 -7.48 -14.95
C VAL A 244 15.05 -8.68 -14.18
N TYR A 245 14.46 -9.09 -13.06
CA TYR A 245 14.92 -10.27 -12.32
C TYR A 245 14.88 -11.55 -13.17
N ASN A 246 13.84 -11.72 -13.99
CA ASN A 246 13.69 -12.90 -14.84
C ASN A 246 14.79 -13.01 -15.89
N LYS A 247 15.31 -11.89 -16.43
CA LYS A 247 16.49 -11.87 -17.30
C LYS A 247 17.70 -12.53 -16.62
N TYR A 248 18.00 -12.14 -15.38
CA TYR A 248 19.14 -12.69 -14.63
C TYR A 248 18.91 -14.10 -14.11
N LYS A 249 17.65 -14.49 -13.85
CA LYS A 249 17.30 -15.89 -13.57
C LYS A 249 17.56 -16.79 -14.77
N GLN A 250 17.23 -16.32 -15.97
CA GLN A 250 17.51 -17.05 -17.21
C GLN A 250 19.02 -17.27 -17.40
N GLU A 251 19.85 -16.28 -17.10
CA GLU A 251 21.31 -16.42 -17.12
C GLU A 251 21.83 -17.44 -16.08
N LEU A 252 21.28 -17.41 -14.86
CA LEU A 252 21.71 -18.31 -13.79
C LEU A 252 21.24 -19.76 -14.02
N TYR A 253 19.96 -19.98 -14.30
CA TYR A 253 19.35 -21.31 -14.33
C TYR A 253 19.24 -21.90 -15.73
N GLY A 254 19.32 -21.08 -16.78
CA GLY A 254 18.85 -21.45 -18.12
C GLY A 254 17.33 -21.59 -18.20
N GLY A 255 16.59 -21.10 -17.21
CA GLY A 255 15.15 -21.22 -17.10
C GLY A 255 14.56 -20.20 -16.11
N ALA A 256 13.23 -20.19 -15.98
CA ALA A 256 12.55 -19.22 -15.13
C ALA A 256 12.75 -19.46 -13.62
N VAL A 257 12.97 -20.72 -13.22
CA VAL A 257 13.15 -21.16 -11.83
C VAL A 257 14.13 -22.34 -11.73
N LEU A 258 14.60 -22.64 -10.52
CA LEU A 258 15.58 -23.70 -10.26
C LEU A 258 15.08 -25.10 -10.65
N GLU A 259 13.77 -25.34 -10.55
CA GLU A 259 13.11 -26.59 -10.91
C GLU A 259 13.07 -26.79 -12.44
N GLN A 260 13.08 -25.70 -13.21
CA GLN A 260 13.07 -25.68 -14.67
C GLN A 260 14.47 -25.42 -15.24
N ARG A 261 15.51 -25.67 -14.46
CA ARG A 261 16.89 -25.42 -14.85
C ARG A 261 17.29 -26.27 -16.06
N GLN A 262 18.06 -25.66 -16.96
CA GLN A 262 18.71 -26.35 -18.08
C GLN A 262 20.20 -26.56 -17.83
N ARG A 263 20.70 -26.04 -16.71
CA ARG A 263 22.11 -26.05 -16.32
C ARG A 263 22.35 -27.04 -15.18
N PRO A 264 23.57 -27.60 -15.06
CA PRO A 264 23.91 -28.52 -14.00
C PRO A 264 23.94 -27.80 -12.63
N LEU A 265 23.48 -28.51 -11.60
CA LEU A 265 23.16 -27.93 -10.29
C LEU A 265 24.40 -27.44 -9.52
N ASP A 266 25.52 -28.13 -9.67
CA ASP A 266 26.81 -27.77 -9.06
C ASP A 266 27.33 -26.43 -9.58
N GLN A 267 27.17 -26.15 -10.88
CA GLN A 267 27.52 -24.87 -11.48
C GLN A 267 26.59 -23.75 -11.00
N ILE A 268 25.28 -24.04 -10.92
CA ILE A 268 24.29 -23.08 -10.40
C ILE A 268 24.62 -22.70 -8.96
N TYR A 269 25.01 -23.64 -8.10
CA TYR A 269 25.38 -23.33 -6.72
C TYR A 269 26.63 -22.46 -6.61
N LYS A 270 27.67 -22.76 -7.41
CA LYS A 270 28.89 -21.92 -7.47
C LYS A 270 28.56 -20.49 -7.90
N GLU A 271 27.72 -20.34 -8.91
CA GLU A 271 27.28 -19.02 -9.41
C GLU A 271 26.34 -18.32 -8.43
N ALA A 272 25.43 -19.04 -7.76
CA ALA A 272 24.54 -18.49 -6.73
C ALA A 272 25.33 -17.93 -5.53
N LEU A 273 26.38 -18.64 -5.10
CA LEU A 273 27.29 -18.18 -4.06
C LEU A 273 28.06 -16.92 -4.49
N ALA A 274 28.49 -16.86 -5.76
CA ALA A 274 29.13 -15.66 -6.32
C ALA A 274 28.16 -14.47 -6.31
N ILE A 275 26.92 -14.65 -6.78
CA ILE A 275 25.87 -13.62 -6.75
C ILE A 275 25.63 -13.10 -5.34
N TYR A 276 25.52 -14.00 -4.36
CA TYR A 276 25.32 -13.65 -2.96
C TYR A 276 26.45 -12.75 -2.46
N ASN A 277 27.69 -13.21 -2.60
CA ASN A 277 28.85 -12.47 -2.13
C ASN A 277 29.01 -11.11 -2.80
N ILE A 278 28.89 -11.05 -4.13
CA ILE A 278 29.02 -9.79 -4.90
C ILE A 278 27.95 -8.78 -4.48
N SER A 279 26.70 -9.23 -4.31
CA SER A 279 25.60 -8.35 -3.90
C SER A 279 25.79 -7.84 -2.48
N TYR A 280 26.22 -8.70 -1.55
CA TYR A 280 26.44 -8.33 -0.16
C TYR A 280 27.68 -7.45 0.02
N ASP A 281 28.78 -7.74 -0.67
CA ASP A 281 29.99 -6.88 -0.66
C ASP A 281 29.64 -5.47 -1.14
N TYR A 282 28.80 -5.37 -2.18
CA TYR A 282 28.31 -4.08 -2.65
C TYR A 282 27.39 -3.39 -1.63
N ALA A 283 26.44 -4.14 -1.04
CA ALA A 283 25.51 -3.62 -0.03
C ALA A 283 26.22 -3.11 1.22
N ILE A 284 27.25 -3.83 1.69
CA ILE A 284 28.12 -3.44 2.80
C ILE A 284 28.86 -2.15 2.44
N ARG A 285 29.47 -2.09 1.25
CA ARG A 285 30.26 -0.92 0.82
C ARG A 285 29.44 0.36 0.75
N ILE A 286 28.15 0.27 0.40
CA ILE A 286 27.28 1.44 0.27
C ILE A 286 26.33 1.66 1.45
N ASP A 287 26.41 0.81 2.48
CA ASP A 287 25.53 0.82 3.67
C ASP A 287 24.02 0.79 3.32
N ASP A 288 23.61 -0.09 2.40
CA ASP A 288 22.21 -0.22 1.96
C ASP A 288 21.76 -1.68 1.84
N VAL A 289 20.93 -2.11 2.81
CA VAL A 289 20.35 -3.46 2.87
C VAL A 289 19.47 -3.80 1.65
N GLY A 290 18.89 -2.79 1.00
CA GLY A 290 18.08 -2.98 -0.20
C GLY A 290 18.86 -3.61 -1.35
N LYS A 291 20.20 -3.44 -1.37
CA LYS A 291 21.07 -4.03 -2.39
C LYS A 291 21.31 -5.53 -2.25
N CYS A 292 21.01 -6.11 -1.08
CA CYS A 292 20.99 -7.56 -0.89
C CYS A 292 19.85 -8.24 -1.67
N GLY A 293 18.83 -7.48 -2.08
CA GLY A 293 17.63 -8.01 -2.72
C GLY A 293 17.91 -8.81 -3.99
N PHE A 294 18.90 -8.42 -4.80
CA PHE A 294 19.24 -9.12 -6.04
C PHE A 294 19.60 -10.59 -5.80
N ALA A 295 20.43 -10.87 -4.79
CA ALA A 295 20.85 -12.23 -4.47
C ALA A 295 19.66 -13.14 -4.16
N TRP A 296 18.72 -12.66 -3.35
CA TRP A 296 17.56 -13.45 -2.96
C TRP A 296 16.49 -13.53 -4.06
N LYS A 297 16.31 -12.49 -4.86
CA LYS A 297 15.34 -12.49 -5.96
C LYS A 297 15.77 -13.34 -7.15
N VAL A 298 17.08 -13.43 -7.42
CA VAL A 298 17.63 -14.21 -8.54
C VAL A 298 18.08 -15.59 -8.08
N ALA A 299 18.95 -15.65 -7.07
CA ALA A 299 19.62 -16.88 -6.63
C ALA A 299 18.98 -17.54 -5.39
N GLY A 300 17.92 -16.96 -4.82
CA GLY A 300 17.36 -17.39 -3.52
C GLY A 300 17.01 -18.88 -3.45
N SER A 301 16.36 -19.44 -4.48
CA SER A 301 16.03 -20.86 -4.51
C SER A 301 17.28 -21.75 -4.49
N ALA A 302 18.33 -21.38 -5.25
CA ALA A 302 19.59 -22.11 -5.26
C ALA A 302 20.33 -22.00 -3.92
N LEU A 303 20.36 -20.82 -3.31
CA LEU A 303 20.98 -20.58 -2.01
C LEU A 303 20.29 -21.39 -0.91
N LEU A 304 18.96 -21.38 -0.87
CA LEU A 304 18.20 -22.18 0.09
C LEU A 304 18.40 -23.67 -0.11
N SER A 305 18.43 -24.13 -1.37
CA SER A 305 18.70 -25.53 -1.68
C SER A 305 20.12 -25.94 -1.30
N LEU A 306 21.12 -25.08 -1.49
CA LEU A 306 22.50 -25.30 -1.09
C LEU A 306 22.59 -25.44 0.44
N TYR A 307 22.01 -24.48 1.17
CA TYR A 307 21.99 -24.49 2.63
C TYR A 307 21.35 -25.76 3.20
N ALA A 308 20.18 -26.15 2.68
CA ALA A 308 19.51 -27.38 3.11
C ALA A 308 20.38 -28.63 2.84
N SER A 309 21.04 -28.69 1.68
CA SER A 309 21.92 -29.81 1.33
C SER A 309 23.14 -29.93 2.25
N GLU A 310 23.71 -28.81 2.70
CA GLU A 310 24.85 -28.80 3.63
C GLU A 310 24.46 -29.26 5.05
N GLN A 311 23.21 -29.00 5.46
CA GLN A 311 22.68 -29.44 6.75
C GLN A 311 22.09 -30.86 6.72
N GLY A 312 22.05 -31.52 5.55
CA GLY A 312 21.37 -32.81 5.38
C GLY A 312 19.84 -32.71 5.53
N GLU A 313 19.29 -31.50 5.45
CA GLU A 313 17.87 -31.21 5.59
C GLU A 313 17.17 -31.20 4.23
N LYS A 314 15.86 -31.48 4.24
CA LYS A 314 15.02 -31.37 3.04
C LYS A 314 14.25 -30.06 3.07
N THR A 315 14.32 -29.30 1.98
CA THR A 315 13.54 -28.09 1.81
C THR A 315 12.05 -28.44 1.68
N LEU A 316 11.21 -27.86 2.53
CA LEU A 316 9.76 -27.93 2.42
C LEU A 316 9.27 -26.78 1.53
N SER A 317 8.63 -27.10 0.40
CA SER A 317 7.90 -26.10 -0.39
C SER A 317 6.57 -25.82 0.30
N CYS A 318 6.38 -24.60 0.79
CA CYS A 318 5.18 -24.18 1.49
C CYS A 318 4.65 -22.86 0.90
N ALA A 319 3.36 -22.81 0.61
CA ALA A 319 2.74 -21.59 0.10
C ALA A 319 2.73 -20.51 1.21
N PRO A 320 2.93 -19.22 0.88
CA PRO A 320 2.88 -18.14 1.87
C PRO A 320 1.55 -18.07 2.63
N SER A 321 0.44 -18.48 2.01
CA SER A 321 -0.86 -18.61 2.67
C SER A 321 -0.85 -19.66 3.79
N VAL A 322 -0.24 -20.81 3.53
CA VAL A 322 -0.12 -21.92 4.51
C VAL A 322 0.82 -21.53 5.65
N LEU A 323 1.92 -20.84 5.38
CA LEU A 323 2.80 -20.32 6.44
C LEU A 323 2.08 -19.30 7.34
N LYS A 324 1.26 -18.41 6.76
CA LYS A 324 0.45 -17.47 7.53
C LYS A 324 -0.58 -18.16 8.44
N GLU A 325 -1.10 -19.31 8.05
CA GLU A 325 -1.99 -20.11 8.88
C GLU A 325 -1.25 -20.89 9.96
N LEU A 326 -0.05 -21.39 9.67
CA LEU A 326 0.76 -22.17 10.62
C LEU A 326 1.37 -21.32 11.74
N PHE A 327 1.72 -20.06 11.46
CA PHE A 327 2.32 -19.13 12.42
C PHE A 327 1.30 -18.12 12.98
N ARG A 328 0.02 -18.49 12.97
CA ARG A 328 -1.09 -17.65 13.42
C ARG A 328 -1.23 -17.59 14.94
#